data_AF-A0A1E7J6W6-F1
#
_entry.id   AF-A0A1E7J6W6-F1
#
_cell.length_a   1.000
_cell.length_b   1.000
_cell.length_c   1.000
_cell.angle_alpha   90.00
_cell.angle_beta   90.00
_cell.angle_gamma   90.00
#
_symmetry.space_group_name_H-M   'P 1'
#
loop_
_entity.id
_entity.type
_entity.pdbx_description
1 polymer ?
#
loop_
_entity_poly.entity_id
_entity_poly.type
_entity_poly.pdbx_seq_one_letter_code
_entity_poly.pdbx_strand_id
1 'polypeptide(L)' 'MAKIKVFYDEVGNTLTVWFDSPHDEYLCEETGEEVILMKNKTGKVIGFEKLNFSAEKPVNFQVWFDTIAMKPEAISAQQ' A
#
# COMPACT_ATOMS: atom_id res chain seq x y z
N MET A 1 -18.27 4.24 5.55
CA MET A 1 -17.44 3.04 5.31
C MET A 1 -16.39 3.42 4.28
N ALA A 2 -15.10 3.26 4.60
CA ALA A 2 -14.04 3.50 3.63
C ALA A 2 -14.14 2.46 2.50
N LYS A 3 -14.02 2.89 1.26
CA LYS A 3 -13.99 1.99 0.09
C LYS A 3 -12.54 1.77 -0.30
N ILE A 4 -12.10 0.53 -0.26
CA ILE A 4 -10.81 0.14 -0.83
C ILE A 4 -11.03 -0.29 -2.27
N LYS A 5 -10.11 0.09 -3.14
CA LYS A 5 -10.08 -0.40 -4.53
C LYS A 5 -8.89 -1.34 -4.69
N VAL A 6 -9.14 -2.51 -5.25
CA VAL A 6 -8.12 -3.51 -5.56
C VAL A 6 -8.17 -3.75 -7.06
N PHE A 7 -7.02 -3.62 -7.72
CA PHE A 7 -6.84 -3.86 -9.15
C PHE A 7 -5.75 -4.89 -9.32
N TYR A 8 -6.06 -5.99 -10.01
CA TYR A 8 -5.11 -7.01 -10.37
C TYR A 8 -4.88 -6.97 -11.87
N ASP A 9 -3.64 -6.67 -12.28
CA ASP A 9 -3.21 -6.73 -13.67
C ASP A 9 -2.48 -8.06 -13.92
N GLU A 10 -3.20 -9.01 -14.53
CA GLU A 10 -2.65 -10.33 -14.89
C GLU A 10 -1.53 -10.25 -15.94
N VAL A 11 -1.52 -9.21 -16.79
CA VAL A 11 -0.52 -9.06 -17.86
C VAL A 11 0.73 -8.38 -17.30
N GLY A 12 0.53 -7.36 -16.46
CA GLY A 12 1.59 -6.64 -15.78
C GLY A 12 2.20 -7.39 -14.59
N ASN A 13 1.56 -8.46 -14.09
CA ASN A 13 1.89 -9.15 -12.84
C ASN A 13 1.96 -8.16 -11.65
N THR A 14 0.95 -7.31 -11.50
CA THR A 14 0.87 -6.34 -10.39
C THR A 14 -0.46 -6.38 -9.68
N LEU A 15 -0.41 -6.09 -8.37
CA LEU A 15 -1.59 -5.88 -7.54
C LEU A 15 -1.55 -4.48 -6.95
N THR A 16 -2.46 -3.61 -7.38
CA THR A 16 -2.58 -2.25 -6.90
C THR A 16 -3.74 -2.15 -5.90
N VAL A 17 -3.47 -1.60 -4.71
CA VAL A 17 -4.46 -1.38 -3.66
C VAL A 17 -4.49 0.10 -3.29
N TRP A 18 -5.69 0.67 -3.28
CA TRP A 18 -5.93 2.07 -2.92
C TRP A 18 -6.78 2.16 -1.66
N PHE A 19 -6.25 2.83 -0.64
CA PHE A 19 -6.95 3.15 0.61
C PHE A 19 -7.63 4.53 0.55
N ASP A 20 -7.17 5.39 -0.36
CA ASP A 20 -7.67 6.75 -0.62
C ASP A 20 -7.80 7.00 -2.13
N SER A 21 -8.09 8.25 -2.53
CA SER A 21 -8.20 8.63 -3.94
C SER A 21 -6.88 8.45 -4.71
N PRO A 22 -6.85 7.67 -5.81
CA PRO A 22 -5.67 7.57 -6.67
C PRO A 22 -5.24 8.90 -7.30
N HIS A 23 -6.17 9.85 -7.45
CA HIS A 23 -5.89 11.17 -8.01
C HIS A 23 -5.03 12.06 -7.11
N ASP A 24 -4.90 11.68 -5.82
CA ASP A 24 -4.09 12.42 -4.86
C ASP A 24 -2.64 11.94 -4.83
N GLU A 25 -2.26 10.96 -5.67
CA GLU A 25 -0.89 10.50 -5.83
C GLU A 25 0.03 11.65 -6.24
N TYR A 26 1.16 11.74 -5.56
CA TYR A 26 2.17 12.76 -5.79
C TYR A 26 3.58 12.19 -5.85
N LEU A 27 3.86 11.14 -5.07
CA LEU A 27 5.17 10.50 -5.02
C LEU A 27 5.01 8.99 -4.89
N CYS A 28 5.78 8.25 -5.67
CA CYS A 28 5.95 6.80 -5.53
C CYS A 28 7.31 6.51 -4.89
N GLU A 29 7.31 5.64 -3.89
CA GLU A 29 8.51 5.16 -3.21
C GLU A 29 8.61 3.65 -3.37
N GLU A 30 9.62 3.20 -4.09
CA GLU A 30 9.95 1.78 -4.16
C GLU A 30 10.62 1.34 -2.86
N THR A 31 10.09 0.28 -2.28
CA THR A 31 10.69 -0.41 -1.14
C THR A 31 11.54 -1.58 -1.62
N GLY A 32 12.39 -2.13 -0.75
CA GLY A 32 13.19 -3.33 -1.07
C GLY A 32 12.38 -4.63 -1.21
N GLU A 33 11.06 -4.62 -0.94
CA GLU A 33 10.21 -5.81 -0.89
C GLU A 33 9.28 -5.93 -2.11
N GLU A 34 9.70 -5.35 -3.24
CA GLU A 34 8.92 -5.28 -4.49
C GLU A 34 7.54 -4.61 -4.29
N VAL A 35 7.47 -3.69 -3.32
CA VAL A 35 6.28 -2.89 -3.04
C VAL A 35 6.59 -1.44 -3.36
N ILE A 36 5.74 -0.81 -4.15
CA ILE A 36 5.75 0.63 -4.39
C ILE A 36 4.69 1.26 -3.49
N LEU A 37 5.08 2.21 -2.65
CA LEU A 37 4.17 3.00 -1.83
C LEU A 37 3.75 4.26 -2.60
N MET A 38 2.46 4.47 -2.76
CA MET A 38 1.89 5.64 -3.43
C MET A 38 1.47 6.65 -2.37
N LYS A 39 2.10 7.82 -2.37
CA LYS A 39 1.96 8.86 -1.33
C LYS A 39 1.34 10.12 -1.91
N ASN A 40 0.55 10.80 -1.08
CA ASN A 40 0.04 12.13 -1.41
C ASN A 40 1.08 13.22 -1.10
N LYS A 41 0.71 14.48 -1.36
CA LYS A 41 1.56 15.67 -1.12
C LYS A 41 2.03 15.86 0.32
N THR A 42 1.33 15.28 1.30
CA THR A 42 1.73 15.36 2.72
C THR A 42 2.61 14.18 3.15
N GLY A 43 2.98 13.30 2.22
CA GLY A 43 3.73 12.07 2.49
C GLY A 43 2.89 10.93 3.08
N LYS A 44 1.56 11.09 3.19
CA LYS A 44 0.68 10.02 3.66
C LYS A 44 0.57 8.95 2.57
N VAL A 45 0.77 7.69 2.93
CA VAL A 45 0.52 6.55 2.05
C VAL A 45 -0.99 6.44 1.78
N ILE A 46 -1.37 6.47 0.51
CA ILE A 46 -2.76 6.40 0.03
C ILE A 46 -3.05 5.12 -0.77
N GLY A 47 -2.00 4.38 -1.13
CA GLY A 47 -2.10 3.06 -1.73
C GLY A 47 -0.72 2.40 -1.84
N PHE A 48 -0.70 1.17 -2.36
CA PHE A 48 0.52 0.47 -2.72
C PHE A 48 0.33 -0.37 -3.98
N GLU A 49 1.42 -0.68 -4.66
CA GLU A 49 1.49 -1.68 -5.72
C GLU A 49 2.47 -2.77 -5.33
N LYS A 50 2.04 -4.03 -5.38
CA LYS A 50 2.93 -5.19 -5.28
C LYS A 50 3.32 -5.61 -6.69
N LEU A 51 4.62 -5.60 -6.96
CA LEU A 51 5.20 -6.10 -8.20
C LEU A 51 5.33 -7.63 -8.15
N ASN A 52 5.47 -8.25 -9.32
CA ASN A 52 5.61 -9.71 -9.48
C ASN A 52 4.49 -10.51 -8.78
N PHE A 53 3.29 -9.93 -8.69
CA PHE A 53 2.14 -10.57 -8.08
C PHE A 53 1.45 -11.52 -9.06
N SER A 54 1.35 -12.79 -8.67
CA SER A 54 0.62 -13.83 -9.41
C SER A 54 -0.33 -14.56 -8.45
N ALA A 55 -1.56 -14.79 -8.90
CA ALA A 55 -2.58 -15.49 -8.13
C ALA A 55 -3.06 -16.74 -8.86
N GLU A 56 -3.35 -17.80 -8.10
CA GLU A 56 -3.97 -19.00 -8.65
C GLU A 56 -5.42 -18.73 -9.08
N LYS A 57 -5.85 -19.33 -10.19
CA LYS A 57 -7.20 -19.15 -10.74
C LYS A 57 -8.17 -20.20 -10.16
N PRO A 58 -9.43 -19.85 -9.86
CA PRO A 58 -10.04 -18.52 -10.02
C PRO A 58 -9.59 -17.55 -8.92
N VAL A 59 -9.28 -16.33 -9.31
CA VAL A 59 -8.76 -15.30 -8.40
C VAL A 59 -9.90 -14.77 -7.53
N ASN A 60 -9.77 -14.94 -6.22
CA ASN A 60 -10.75 -14.43 -5.25
C ASN A 60 -10.00 -13.71 -4.13
N PHE A 61 -10.13 -12.38 -4.07
CA PHE A 61 -9.41 -11.57 -3.09
C PHE A 61 -10.23 -11.43 -1.81
N GLN A 62 -9.65 -11.86 -0.69
CA GLN A 62 -10.13 -11.48 0.65
C GLN A 62 -9.16 -10.46 1.23
N VAL A 63 -9.70 -9.33 1.69
CA VAL A 63 -8.90 -8.24 2.25
C VAL A 63 -9.23 -8.12 3.74
N TRP A 64 -8.19 -8.14 4.57
CA TRP A 64 -8.26 -8.00 6.02
C TRP A 64 -7.42 -6.80 6.45
N PHE A 65 -7.86 -6.11 7.49
CA PHE A 65 -7.14 -4.97 8.06
C PHE A 65 -6.89 -5.20 9.53
N ASP A 66 -5.63 -5.01 9.93
CA ASP A 66 -5.22 -4.95 11.31
C ASP A 66 -4.54 -3.60 11.58
N THR A 67 -4.85 -3.00 12.72
CA THR A 67 -4.19 -1.78 13.18
C THR A 67 -3.12 -2.16 14.20
N ILE A 68 -1.86 -1.95 13.85
CA ILE A 68 -0.75 -2.08 14.80
C ILE A 68 -0.54 -0.71 15.44
N ALA A 69 -0.89 -0.57 16.71
CA ALA A 69 -0.54 0.61 17.47
C ALA A 69 0.97 0.57 17.74
N MET A 70 1.75 1.38 17.01
CA MET A 70 3.14 1.62 17.38
C MET A 70 3.16 2.45 18.67
N LYS A 71 3.78 1.93 19.73
CA LYS A 71 4.10 2.75 20.89
C LYS A 71 5.09 3.83 20.44
N PRO A 72 4.89 5.10 20.83
CA PRO A 72 5.94 6.10 20.63
C PRO A 72 7.13 5.68 21.50
N GLU A 73 8.19 5.15 20.89
CA GLU A 73 9.47 5.06 21.57
C GLU A 73 9.94 6.50 21.81
N ALA A 74 10.06 6.87 23.08
CA ALA A 74 10.62 8.14 23.47
C ALA A 74 12.03 8.22 22.87
N ILE A 75 12.20 9.10 21.88
CA ILE A 75 13.54 9.53 21.46
C ILE A 75 14.11 10.27 22.67
N SER A 76 14.81 9.53 23.53
CA SER A 76 15.65 10.09 24.57
C SER A 76 16.78 10.84 23.87
N ALA A 77 16.63 12.15 23.72
CA ALA A 77 17.76 13.03 23.49
C ALA A 77 18.72 12.84 24.67
N GLN A 78 19.79 12.08 24.47
CA GLN A 78 20.92 12.11 25.37
C GLN A 78 21.65 13.44 25.15
N GLN A 79 21.75 14.19 26.24
CA GLN A 79 22.37 15.49 26.39
C GLN A 79 23.85 15.33 26.74
#